data_AF-A0A933N340-F1
#
_entry.id   AF-A0A933N340-F1
#
_cell.length_a   1.000
_cell.length_b   1.000
_cell.length_c   1.000
_cell.angle_alpha   90.00
_cell.angle_beta   90.00
_cell.angle_gamma   90.00
#
_symmetry.space_group_name_H-M   'P 1'
#
loop_
_entity.id
_entity.type
_entity.pdbx_description
1 polymer ?
#
loop_
_entity_poly.entity_id
_entity_poly.type
_entity_poly.pdbx_seq_one_letter_code
_entity_poly.pdbx_strand_id
1 'polypeptide(L)'
;MKSTIAGVFTAIFAVNVVFANTADTAAGSPANAAAQAAAANEAKIKEMKDILFKLVRQDEYLDEAIETLDCETGKLTSDDISALGLSLKLVKNNLEHITALNKKQFSEVQPHTGLAIYTRTILSYSRKVAAKAGQTGELLSAALAKGKKSTMRDAVSSKKGGKVGKNLTELLEERQAMETLSAEIKSLKISAKKLTATSKWLYIVSK
;
A
#
# COMPACT_ATOMS: atom_id res chain seq x y z
N MET A 1 -0.61 -60.57 54.68
CA MET A 1 0.61 -60.78 53.85
C MET A 1 0.37 -60.17 52.46
N LYS A 2 1.40 -59.53 51.89
CA LYS A 2 1.52 -58.83 50.58
C LYS A 2 1.00 -57.37 50.62
N SER A 3 1.83 -56.31 50.63
CA SER A 3 3.03 -55.88 49.85
C SER A 3 2.71 -55.08 48.57
N THR A 4 2.72 -53.75 48.72
CA THR A 4 3.43 -52.67 48.00
C THR A 4 4.09 -52.93 46.62
N ILE A 5 3.73 -52.05 45.66
CA ILE A 5 4.48 -51.32 44.58
C ILE A 5 5.42 -52.07 43.60
N ALA A 6 5.18 -51.85 42.29
CA ALA A 6 6.10 -51.49 41.18
C ALA A 6 5.38 -51.86 39.87
N GLY A 7 5.36 -51.11 38.77
CA GLY A 7 6.43 -50.43 38.05
C GLY A 7 6.15 -50.67 36.56
N VAL A 8 6.32 -49.63 35.74
CA VAL A 8 6.11 -49.56 34.28
C VAL A 8 6.92 -50.62 33.51
N PHE A 9 6.42 -51.16 32.38
CA PHE A 9 7.08 -51.27 31.06
C PHE A 9 6.29 -52.16 30.05
N THR A 10 5.83 -51.51 28.98
CA THR A 10 5.73 -51.90 27.55
C THR A 10 5.57 -53.36 27.10
N ALA A 11 4.52 -53.64 26.31
CA ALA A 11 4.61 -54.18 24.94
C ALA A 11 3.22 -54.64 24.43
N ILE A 12 2.56 -53.84 23.58
CA ILE A 12 1.49 -54.35 22.71
C ILE A 12 2.09 -54.50 21.32
N PHE A 13 2.44 -55.73 20.98
CA PHE A 13 2.62 -56.19 19.60
C PHE A 13 1.25 -56.17 18.92
N ALA A 14 0.96 -55.11 18.16
CA ALA A 14 -0.12 -55.14 17.18
C ALA A 14 0.45 -55.66 15.86
N VAL A 15 0.22 -56.94 15.60
CA VAL A 15 0.48 -57.61 14.33
C VAL A 15 -0.33 -56.93 13.23
N ASN A 16 0.36 -56.42 12.21
CA ASN A 16 -0.24 -56.00 10.95
C ASN A 16 -0.91 -57.20 10.29
N VAL A 17 -2.24 -57.19 10.26
CA VAL A 17 -3.00 -58.03 9.33
C VAL A 17 -3.48 -57.13 8.20
N VAL A 18 -2.70 -57.16 7.11
CA VAL A 18 -3.09 -56.65 5.81
C VAL A 18 -4.10 -57.63 5.21
N PHE A 19 -5.34 -57.17 5.02
CA PHE A 19 -6.23 -57.74 4.02
C PHE A 19 -6.37 -56.72 2.89
N ALA A 20 -5.81 -57.09 1.75
CA ALA A 20 -5.99 -56.42 0.47
C ALA A 20 -7.28 -56.89 -0.20
N ASN A 21 -7.80 -56.01 -1.07
CA ASN A 21 -8.95 -56.12 -1.99
C ASN A 21 -10.33 -55.89 -1.35
N THR A 22 -11.19 -55.00 -1.87
CA THR A 22 -11.30 -54.38 -3.20
C THR A 22 -12.14 -53.10 -3.10
N ALA A 23 -11.70 -52.05 -3.79
CA ALA A 23 -12.52 -50.97 -4.36
C ALA A 23 -13.54 -50.28 -3.43
N ASP A 24 -13.08 -49.27 -2.69
CA ASP A 24 -13.72 -47.97 -2.85
C ASP A 24 -12.68 -46.88 -2.61
N THR A 25 -12.35 -46.20 -3.70
CA THR A 25 -11.56 -44.99 -3.64
C THR A 25 -12.35 -44.00 -2.82
N ALA A 26 -11.83 -43.62 -1.65
CA ALA A 26 -12.19 -42.38 -0.98
C ALA A 26 -11.76 -41.20 -1.86
N ALA A 27 -12.38 -41.06 -3.03
CA ALA A 27 -12.45 -39.83 -3.77
C ALA A 27 -13.26 -38.88 -2.90
N GLY A 28 -12.63 -37.77 -2.47
CA GLY A 28 -13.29 -36.76 -1.67
C GLY A 28 -14.64 -36.42 -2.28
N SER A 29 -15.71 -36.64 -1.50
CA SER A 29 -17.07 -36.41 -1.98
C SER A 29 -17.17 -35.01 -2.60
N PRO A 30 -17.81 -34.84 -3.78
CA PRO A 30 -17.90 -33.56 -4.47
C PRO A 30 -18.48 -32.44 -3.59
N ALA A 31 -19.28 -32.79 -2.57
CA ALA A 31 -19.75 -31.86 -1.55
C ALA A 31 -18.63 -31.26 -0.67
N ASN A 32 -17.62 -32.06 -0.28
CA ASN A 32 -16.47 -31.58 0.48
C ASN A 32 -15.51 -30.74 -0.37
N ALA A 33 -15.33 -31.09 -1.64
CA ALA A 33 -14.54 -30.28 -2.58
C ALA A 33 -15.23 -28.94 -2.90
N ALA A 34 -16.55 -28.93 -3.06
CA ALA A 34 -17.33 -27.71 -3.27
C ALA A 34 -17.33 -26.78 -2.05
N ALA A 35 -17.44 -27.33 -0.83
CA ALA A 35 -17.37 -26.55 0.41
C ALA A 35 -15.98 -25.91 0.61
N GLN A 36 -14.90 -26.64 0.32
CA GLN A 36 -13.54 -26.10 0.38
C GLN A 36 -13.29 -25.02 -0.68
N ALA A 37 -13.79 -25.20 -1.91
CA ALA A 37 -13.71 -24.20 -2.97
C ALA A 37 -14.49 -22.91 -2.63
N ALA A 38 -15.67 -23.04 -2.01
CA ALA A 38 -16.45 -21.91 -1.54
C ALA A 38 -15.74 -21.13 -0.43
N ALA A 39 -15.18 -21.81 0.57
CA ALA A 39 -14.41 -21.18 1.65
C ALA A 39 -13.14 -20.49 1.14
N ALA A 40 -12.43 -21.10 0.17
CA ALA A 40 -11.27 -20.49 -0.47
C ALA A 40 -11.63 -19.21 -1.26
N ASN A 41 -12.79 -19.20 -1.93
CA ASN A 41 -13.29 -18.00 -2.61
C ASN A 41 -13.68 -16.89 -1.64
N GLU A 42 -14.28 -17.21 -0.50
CA GLU A 42 -14.61 -16.23 0.52
C GLU A 42 -13.35 -15.59 1.14
N ALA A 43 -12.32 -16.38 1.40
CA ALA A 43 -11.01 -15.89 1.85
C ALA A 43 -10.40 -14.90 0.84
N LYS A 44 -10.42 -15.23 -0.45
CA LYS A 44 -9.93 -14.34 -1.52
C LYS A 44 -10.74 -13.05 -1.61
N ILE A 45 -12.06 -13.12 -1.49
CA ILE A 45 -12.92 -11.91 -1.45
C ILE A 45 -12.50 -11.01 -0.29
N LYS A 46 -12.23 -11.58 0.89
CA LYS A 46 -11.77 -10.83 2.07
C LYS A 46 -10.44 -10.14 1.81
N GLU A 47 -9.49 -10.81 1.19
CA GLU A 47 -8.20 -10.22 0.80
C GLU A 47 -8.37 -9.09 -0.23
N MET A 48 -9.24 -9.25 -1.23
CA MET A 48 -9.51 -8.19 -2.21
C MET A 48 -10.18 -6.96 -1.57
N LYS A 49 -11.07 -7.18 -0.59
CA LYS A 49 -11.68 -6.08 0.19
C LYS A 49 -10.62 -5.35 1.01
N ASP A 50 -9.71 -6.06 1.67
CA ASP A 50 -8.61 -5.46 2.43
C ASP A 50 -7.70 -4.60 1.53
N ILE A 51 -7.34 -5.11 0.36
CA ILE A 51 -6.60 -4.35 -0.67
C ILE A 51 -7.36 -3.07 -1.05
N LEU A 52 -8.66 -3.18 -1.27
CA LEU A 52 -9.50 -2.04 -1.64
C LEU A 52 -9.57 -1.00 -0.52
N PHE A 53 -9.79 -1.41 0.73
CA PHE A 53 -9.82 -0.48 1.87
C PHE A 53 -8.49 0.26 2.05
N LYS A 54 -7.37 -0.47 1.96
CA LYS A 54 -6.03 0.15 2.01
C LYS A 54 -5.83 1.19 0.91
N LEU A 55 -6.37 0.91 -0.28
CA LEU A 55 -6.25 1.80 -1.44
C LEU A 55 -7.16 3.03 -1.33
N VAL A 56 -8.38 2.87 -0.85
CA VAL A 56 -9.30 3.98 -0.53
C VAL A 56 -8.65 4.89 0.51
N ARG A 57 -8.02 4.32 1.55
CA ARG A 57 -7.31 5.09 2.56
C ARG A 57 -6.16 5.93 1.98
N GLN A 58 -5.43 5.39 0.99
CA GLN A 58 -4.38 6.17 0.31
C GLN A 58 -4.97 7.27 -0.59
N ASP A 59 -6.14 7.03 -1.16
CA ASP A 59 -6.88 8.02 -1.96
C ASP A 59 -7.30 9.22 -1.10
N GLU A 60 -7.74 8.97 0.14
CA GLU A 60 -8.07 9.98 1.15
C GLU A 60 -6.83 10.77 1.59
N TYR A 61 -5.73 10.09 1.94
CA TYR A 61 -4.49 10.79 2.32
C TYR A 61 -3.92 11.67 1.20
N LEU A 62 -4.15 11.30 -0.06
CA LEU A 62 -3.77 12.15 -1.18
C LEU A 62 -4.72 13.34 -1.38
N ASP A 63 -6.00 13.22 -1.03
CA ASP A 63 -6.90 14.37 -0.98
C ASP A 63 -6.46 15.35 0.09
N GLU A 64 -6.17 14.88 1.31
CA GLU A 64 -5.65 15.73 2.40
C GLU A 64 -4.35 16.44 1.97
N ALA A 65 -3.44 15.73 1.32
CA ALA A 65 -2.20 16.33 0.79
C ALA A 65 -2.46 17.38 -0.31
N ILE A 66 -3.46 17.16 -1.16
CA ILE A 66 -3.87 18.11 -2.20
C ILE A 66 -4.51 19.35 -1.56
N GLU A 67 -5.39 19.17 -0.59
CA GLU A 67 -6.05 20.26 0.14
C GLU A 67 -5.04 21.13 0.88
N THR A 68 -4.05 20.56 1.55
CA THR A 68 -2.97 21.33 2.19
C THR A 68 -2.21 22.18 1.17
N LEU A 69 -1.86 21.60 0.02
CA LEU A 69 -1.13 22.31 -1.03
C LEU A 69 -1.97 23.36 -1.78
N ASP A 70 -3.30 23.21 -1.83
CA ASP A 70 -4.20 24.12 -2.56
C ASP A 70 -4.72 25.25 -1.65
N CYS A 71 -5.02 24.96 -0.37
CA CYS A 71 -5.48 25.94 0.61
C CYS A 71 -4.37 26.90 1.07
N GLU A 72 -3.09 26.48 1.00
CA GLU A 72 -1.97 27.34 1.31
C GLU A 72 -1.74 28.38 0.19
N THR A 73 -2.49 29.46 0.30
CA THR A 73 -2.27 30.71 -0.44
C THR A 73 -0.95 31.40 -0.05
N GLY A 74 -0.32 30.96 1.05
CA GLY A 74 0.96 31.41 1.57
C GLY A 74 2.15 30.50 1.21
N LYS A 75 3.32 30.80 1.78
CA LYS A 75 4.54 30.02 1.60
C LYS A 75 4.51 28.86 2.62
N LEU A 76 4.50 27.60 2.15
CA LEU A 76 4.68 26.39 2.96
C LEU A 76 5.77 26.60 4.02
N THR A 77 5.48 26.31 5.29
CA THR A 77 6.49 26.36 6.35
C THR A 77 7.37 25.10 6.32
N SER A 78 8.52 25.13 7.00
CA SER A 78 9.41 23.95 7.10
C SER A 78 8.71 22.75 7.73
N ASP A 79 7.82 23.01 8.71
CA ASP A 79 7.05 21.97 9.40
C ASP A 79 6.01 21.34 8.45
N ASP A 80 5.31 22.15 7.66
CA ASP A 80 4.34 21.67 6.67
C ASP A 80 5.02 20.80 5.59
N ILE A 81 6.18 21.24 5.11
CA ILE A 81 6.98 20.49 4.12
C ILE A 81 7.41 19.14 4.69
N SER A 82 7.82 19.12 5.95
CA SER A 82 8.27 17.90 6.64
C SER A 82 7.11 16.95 6.89
N ALA A 83 5.97 17.45 7.36
CA ALA A 83 4.76 16.67 7.59
C ALA A 83 4.22 16.07 6.28
N LEU A 84 4.19 16.87 5.21
CA LEU A 84 3.79 16.43 3.88
C LEU A 84 4.76 15.38 3.30
N GLY A 85 6.07 15.54 3.52
CA GLY A 85 7.05 14.52 3.12
C GLY A 85 6.80 13.18 3.80
N LEU A 86 6.58 13.20 5.12
CA LEU A 86 6.26 12.00 5.88
C LEU A 86 4.96 11.34 5.40
N SER A 87 3.90 12.12 5.15
CA SER A 87 2.63 11.59 4.67
C SER A 87 2.79 10.95 3.28
N LEU A 88 3.45 11.61 2.34
CA LEU A 88 3.67 11.08 0.99
C LEU A 88 4.57 9.84 0.99
N LYS A 89 5.55 9.78 1.88
CA LYS A 89 6.40 8.59 2.07
C LYS A 89 5.59 7.41 2.63
N LEU A 90 4.71 7.65 3.59
CA LEU A 90 3.80 6.63 4.11
C LEU A 90 2.86 6.12 3.02
N VAL A 91 2.28 7.02 2.23
CA VAL A 91 1.44 6.66 1.07
C VAL A 91 2.23 5.80 0.09
N LYS A 92 3.43 6.23 -0.31
CA LYS A 92 4.30 5.46 -1.22
C LYS A 92 4.54 4.04 -0.71
N ASN A 93 4.94 3.88 0.55
CA ASN A 93 5.22 2.57 1.12
C ASN A 93 3.96 1.68 1.12
N ASN A 94 2.80 2.25 1.42
CA ASN A 94 1.53 1.54 1.31
C ASN A 94 1.20 1.15 -0.13
N LEU A 95 1.45 2.01 -1.13
CA LEU A 95 1.25 1.65 -2.54
C LEU A 95 2.16 0.50 -2.97
N GLU A 96 3.39 0.45 -2.49
CA GLU A 96 4.32 -0.65 -2.73
C GLU A 96 3.86 -1.96 -2.07
N HIS A 97 3.35 -1.88 -0.84
CA HIS A 97 2.75 -3.01 -0.15
C HIS A 97 1.49 -3.53 -0.87
N ILE A 98 0.57 -2.64 -1.26
CA ILE A 98 -0.62 -2.99 -2.05
C ILE A 98 -0.20 -3.62 -3.40
N THR A 99 0.85 -3.10 -4.02
CA THR A 99 1.40 -3.69 -5.26
C THR A 99 1.87 -5.13 -5.01
N ALA A 100 2.55 -5.40 -3.89
CA ALA A 100 2.96 -6.75 -3.52
C ALA A 100 1.75 -7.67 -3.27
N LEU A 101 0.71 -7.18 -2.58
CA LEU A 101 -0.54 -7.92 -2.37
C LEU A 101 -1.22 -8.25 -3.69
N ASN A 102 -1.32 -7.29 -4.63
CA ASN A 102 -1.87 -7.53 -5.96
C ASN A 102 -1.08 -8.59 -6.75
N LYS A 103 0.26 -8.61 -6.61
CA LYS A 103 1.09 -9.65 -7.22
C LYS A 103 0.86 -11.03 -6.60
N LYS A 104 0.66 -11.10 -5.28
CA LYS A 104 0.31 -12.37 -4.62
C LYS A 104 -1.05 -12.89 -5.11
N GLN A 105 -2.04 -12.01 -5.19
CA GLN A 105 -3.35 -12.37 -5.74
C GLN A 105 -3.27 -12.82 -7.21
N PHE A 106 -2.39 -12.20 -8.00
CA PHE A 106 -2.17 -12.58 -9.40
C PHE A 106 -1.78 -14.06 -9.56
N SER A 107 -0.97 -14.65 -8.68
CA SER A 107 -0.61 -16.08 -8.75
C SER A 107 -1.75 -17.03 -8.36
N GLU A 108 -2.82 -16.53 -7.74
CA GLU A 108 -3.86 -17.34 -7.11
C GLU A 108 -5.25 -17.17 -7.74
N VAL A 109 -5.43 -16.16 -8.62
CA VAL A 109 -6.73 -15.85 -9.24
C VAL A 109 -7.11 -16.90 -10.29
N GLN A 110 -8.32 -17.43 -10.14
CA GLN A 110 -8.98 -18.22 -11.17
C GLN A 110 -9.96 -17.33 -11.97
N PRO A 111 -9.99 -17.47 -13.31
CA PRO A 111 -10.97 -16.77 -14.16
C PRO A 111 -12.41 -17.09 -13.75
N HIS A 112 -13.34 -16.19 -14.04
CA HIS A 112 -14.80 -16.39 -13.87
C HIS A 112 -15.32 -16.54 -12.43
N THR A 113 -14.52 -16.12 -11.44
CA THR A 113 -14.99 -15.97 -10.05
C THR A 113 -15.70 -14.61 -9.89
N GLY A 114 -16.62 -14.47 -8.93
CA GLY A 114 -17.26 -13.18 -8.58
C GLY A 114 -16.28 -12.06 -8.14
N LEU A 115 -14.97 -12.29 -8.27
CA LEU A 115 -13.87 -11.38 -7.96
C LEU A 115 -13.69 -10.25 -8.99
N ALA A 116 -14.25 -10.38 -10.19
CA ALA A 116 -14.11 -9.40 -11.27
C ALA A 116 -14.59 -7.98 -10.88
N ILE A 117 -15.57 -7.88 -9.98
CA ILE A 117 -16.06 -6.59 -9.45
C ILE A 117 -14.98 -5.91 -8.60
N TYR A 118 -14.31 -6.68 -7.74
CA TYR A 118 -13.27 -6.15 -6.86
C TYR A 118 -12.01 -5.78 -7.65
N THR A 119 -11.58 -6.63 -8.59
CA THR A 119 -10.39 -6.36 -9.42
C THR A 119 -10.59 -5.13 -10.32
N ARG A 120 -11.80 -4.94 -10.86
CA ARG A 120 -12.20 -3.73 -11.58
C ARG A 120 -12.14 -2.49 -10.68
N THR A 121 -12.66 -2.60 -9.46
CA THR A 121 -12.71 -1.50 -8.50
C THR A 121 -11.30 -1.11 -8.04
N ILE A 122 -10.45 -2.10 -7.74
CA ILE A 122 -9.02 -1.90 -7.42
C ILE A 122 -8.31 -1.19 -8.58
N LEU A 123 -8.53 -1.62 -9.83
CA LEU A 123 -7.97 -0.93 -11.00
C LEU A 123 -8.47 0.53 -11.09
N SER A 124 -9.76 0.78 -10.86
CA SER A 124 -10.33 2.12 -10.89
C SER A 124 -9.66 3.03 -9.85
N TYR A 125 -9.57 2.59 -8.59
CA TYR A 125 -8.92 3.36 -7.53
C TYR A 125 -7.42 3.51 -7.76
N SER A 126 -6.73 2.52 -8.32
CA SER A 126 -5.29 2.65 -8.61
C SER A 126 -5.01 3.78 -9.60
N ARG A 127 -5.92 3.98 -10.58
CA ARG A 127 -5.86 5.10 -11.52
C ARG A 127 -6.15 6.44 -10.84
N LYS A 128 -7.14 6.49 -9.93
CA LYS A 128 -7.45 7.71 -9.15
C LYS A 128 -6.24 8.15 -8.33
N VAL A 129 -5.66 7.23 -7.56
CA VAL A 129 -4.44 7.46 -6.78
C VAL A 129 -3.28 7.92 -7.67
N ALA A 130 -3.11 7.33 -8.86
CA ALA A 130 -2.07 7.77 -9.80
C ALA A 130 -2.31 9.19 -10.35
N ALA A 131 -3.57 9.57 -10.59
CA ALA A 131 -3.93 10.91 -11.00
C ALA A 131 -3.68 11.93 -9.87
N LYS A 132 -4.11 11.62 -8.65
CA LYS A 132 -3.88 12.47 -7.46
C LYS A 132 -2.40 12.65 -7.17
N ALA A 133 -1.60 11.58 -7.20
CA ALA A 133 -0.14 11.68 -7.07
C ALA A 133 0.50 12.55 -8.17
N GLY A 134 -0.10 12.60 -9.36
CA GLY A 134 0.26 13.53 -10.42
C GLY A 134 -0.03 14.99 -10.03
N GLN A 135 -1.28 15.25 -9.62
CA GLN A 135 -1.77 16.56 -9.19
C GLN A 135 -0.99 17.13 -8.00
N THR A 136 -0.71 16.33 -6.96
CA THR A 136 0.14 16.73 -5.82
C THR A 136 1.51 17.23 -6.31
N GLY A 137 2.09 16.58 -7.32
CA GLY A 137 3.36 17.01 -7.89
C GLY A 137 3.29 18.29 -8.71
N GLU A 138 2.16 18.54 -9.38
CA GLU A 138 1.91 19.79 -10.10
C GLU A 138 1.73 20.96 -9.11
N LEU A 139 0.94 20.75 -8.06
CA LEU A 139 0.74 21.74 -6.99
C LEU A 139 2.05 22.05 -6.26
N LEU A 140 2.86 21.05 -5.91
CA LEU A 140 4.17 21.29 -5.32
C LEU A 140 5.09 22.09 -6.26
N SER A 141 5.07 21.77 -7.56
CA SER A 141 5.88 22.49 -8.55
C SER A 141 5.44 23.96 -8.68
N ALA A 142 4.13 24.21 -8.59
CA ALA A 142 3.57 25.57 -8.57
C ALA A 142 3.97 26.31 -7.27
N ALA A 143 3.91 25.65 -6.11
CA ALA A 143 4.35 26.20 -4.84
C ALA A 143 5.84 26.56 -4.85
N LEU A 144 6.69 25.68 -5.40
CA LEU A 144 8.12 25.93 -5.63
C LEU A 144 8.38 27.16 -6.50
N ALA A 145 7.64 27.31 -7.59
CA ALA A 145 7.79 28.43 -8.52
C ALA A 145 7.40 29.77 -7.86
N LYS A 146 6.35 29.77 -7.02
CA LYS A 146 5.96 30.94 -6.21
C LYS A 146 7.03 31.25 -5.15
N GLY A 147 7.53 30.22 -4.46
CA GLY A 147 8.56 30.34 -3.42
C GLY A 147 9.86 30.96 -3.92
N LYS A 148 10.37 30.55 -5.08
CA LYS A 148 11.60 31.11 -5.69
C LYS A 148 11.52 32.62 -5.95
N LYS A 149 10.37 33.13 -6.39
CA LYS A 149 10.18 34.57 -6.65
C LYS A 149 10.17 35.39 -5.36
N SER A 150 9.65 34.84 -4.27
CA SER A 150 9.59 35.49 -2.96
C SER A 150 10.94 35.44 -2.22
N THR A 151 11.64 34.31 -2.22
CA THR A 151 12.94 34.19 -1.53
C THR A 151 14.05 35.03 -2.15
N MET A 152 14.04 35.26 -3.46
CA MET A 152 14.98 36.20 -4.10
C MET A 152 14.72 37.66 -3.73
N ARG A 153 13.50 37.98 -3.29
CA ARG A 153 13.10 39.34 -2.88
C ARG A 153 13.38 39.61 -1.39
N ASP A 154 13.32 38.58 -0.55
CA ASP A 154 13.57 38.67 0.91
C ASP A 154 14.98 38.22 1.33
N ALA A 155 15.83 37.80 0.38
CA ALA A 155 17.24 37.59 0.65
C ALA A 155 17.87 38.87 1.20
N VAL A 156 18.62 38.75 2.29
CA VAL A 156 19.20 39.87 3.04
C VAL A 156 19.98 40.81 2.10
N SER A 157 19.35 41.93 1.74
CA SER A 157 20.06 43.04 1.12
C SER A 157 20.97 43.62 2.18
N SER A 158 22.29 43.53 1.99
CA SER A 158 23.31 44.07 2.90
C SER A 158 23.32 45.60 3.04
N LYS A 159 22.26 46.30 2.59
CA LYS A 159 22.14 47.74 2.77
C LYS A 159 21.66 48.06 4.18
N LYS A 160 22.59 48.63 4.95
CA LYS A 160 22.46 49.34 6.22
C LYS A 160 21.09 50.03 6.36
N GLY A 161 20.09 49.34 6.92
CA GLY A 161 18.75 49.88 7.10
C GLY A 161 17.63 48.83 7.20
N GLY A 162 17.42 48.28 8.40
CA GLY A 162 16.07 48.16 8.98
C GLY A 162 15.10 47.05 8.54
N LYS A 163 15.51 45.97 7.87
CA LYS A 163 14.65 44.77 7.74
C LYS A 163 15.39 43.51 8.13
N VAL A 164 14.91 42.87 9.20
CA VAL A 164 15.31 41.51 9.61
C VAL A 164 14.77 40.55 8.55
N GLY A 165 15.59 40.21 7.56
CA GLY A 165 15.29 39.13 6.62
C GLY A 165 15.42 37.77 7.31
N LYS A 166 14.79 36.73 6.75
CA LYS A 166 14.95 35.35 7.24
C LYS A 166 16.43 34.96 7.27
N ASN A 167 16.82 34.18 8.28
CA ASN A 167 18.19 33.68 8.40
C ASN A 167 18.54 32.83 7.17
N LEU A 168 19.75 33.01 6.63
CA LEU A 168 20.19 32.31 5.42
C LEU A 168 20.13 30.78 5.60
N THR A 169 20.38 30.30 6.82
CA THR A 169 20.29 28.89 7.21
C THR A 169 18.87 28.34 7.08
N GLU A 170 17.85 29.05 7.58
CA GLU A 170 16.44 28.64 7.46
C GLU A 170 16.00 28.58 5.99
N LEU A 171 16.48 29.50 5.15
CA LEU A 171 16.21 29.48 3.72
C LEU A 171 16.86 28.29 3.00
N LEU A 172 18.05 27.86 3.45
CA LEU A 172 18.73 26.68 2.92
C LEU A 172 18.02 25.39 3.37
N GLU A 173 17.59 25.32 4.62
CA GLU A 173 16.81 24.20 5.16
C GLU A 173 15.47 24.04 4.44
N GLU A 174 14.69 25.13 4.28
CA GLU A 174 13.44 25.12 3.51
C GLU A 174 13.67 24.60 2.08
N ARG A 175 14.77 25.01 1.44
CA ARG A 175 15.11 24.57 0.08
C ARG A 175 15.46 23.08 0.03
N GLN A 176 16.28 22.60 0.96
CA GLN A 176 16.67 21.20 1.02
C GLN A 176 15.47 20.29 1.32
N ALA A 177 14.58 20.72 2.22
CA ALA A 177 13.34 20.03 2.53
C ALA A 177 12.45 19.92 1.29
N MET A 178 12.31 21.01 0.51
CA MET A 178 11.54 20.99 -0.73
C MET A 178 12.16 20.12 -1.84
N GLU A 179 13.49 20.11 -1.95
CA GLU A 179 14.19 19.22 -2.90
C GLU A 179 13.96 17.75 -2.53
N THR A 180 13.98 17.42 -1.24
CA THR A 180 13.66 16.08 -0.72
C THR A 180 12.21 15.71 -1.03
N LEU A 181 11.26 16.60 -0.72
CA LEU A 181 9.84 16.42 -1.00
C LEU A 181 9.57 16.19 -2.50
N SER A 182 10.27 16.93 -3.37
CA SER A 182 10.20 16.74 -4.83
C SER A 182 10.67 15.35 -5.27
N ALA A 183 11.75 14.83 -4.65
CA ALA A 183 12.22 13.48 -4.92
C ALA A 183 11.23 12.42 -4.42
N GLU A 184 10.61 12.63 -3.25
CA GLU A 184 9.60 11.74 -2.69
C GLU A 184 8.35 11.68 -3.58
N ILE A 185 7.87 12.80 -4.11
CA ILE A 185 6.76 12.83 -5.08
C ILE A 185 7.11 12.05 -6.36
N LYS A 186 8.33 12.21 -6.89
CA LYS A 186 8.75 11.43 -8.07
C LYS A 186 8.71 9.93 -7.77
N SER A 187 9.18 9.53 -6.60
CA SER A 187 9.14 8.14 -6.14
C SER A 187 7.69 7.64 -5.98
N LEU A 188 6.82 8.43 -5.36
CA LEU A 188 5.39 8.16 -5.22
C LEU A 188 4.71 7.95 -6.58
N LYS A 189 4.97 8.83 -7.56
CA LYS A 189 4.43 8.69 -8.92
C LYS A 189 4.87 7.39 -9.59
N ILE A 190 6.11 6.97 -9.38
CA ILE A 190 6.61 5.68 -9.89
C ILE A 190 5.85 4.54 -9.21
N SER A 191 5.67 4.56 -7.89
CA SER A 191 4.96 3.52 -7.15
C SER A 191 3.47 3.46 -7.51
N ALA A 192 2.80 4.59 -7.72
CA ALA A 192 1.42 4.66 -8.20
C ALA A 192 1.26 4.09 -9.63
N LYS A 193 2.21 4.37 -10.54
CA LYS A 193 2.24 3.77 -11.88
C LYS A 193 2.43 2.26 -11.82
N LYS A 194 3.35 1.77 -10.98
CA LYS A 194 3.57 0.33 -10.75
C LYS A 194 2.28 -0.34 -10.24
N LEU A 195 1.64 0.25 -9.24
CA LEU A 195 0.37 -0.24 -8.72
C LEU A 195 -0.71 -0.31 -9.81
N THR A 196 -0.84 0.73 -10.62
CA THR A 196 -1.81 0.76 -11.73
C THR A 196 -1.54 -0.34 -12.75
N ALA A 197 -0.27 -0.57 -13.11
CA ALA A 197 0.12 -1.63 -14.02
C ALA A 197 -0.20 -3.02 -13.43
N THR A 198 0.15 -3.26 -12.18
CA THR A 198 -0.15 -4.54 -11.50
C THR A 198 -1.66 -4.75 -11.35
N SER A 199 -2.42 -3.70 -11.02
CA SER A 199 -3.89 -3.78 -10.92
C SER A 199 -4.54 -4.06 -12.27
N LYS A 200 -3.97 -3.54 -13.36
CA LYS A 200 -4.42 -3.84 -14.73
C LYS A 200 -4.22 -5.31 -15.06
N TRP A 201 -3.07 -5.88 -14.73
CA TRP A 201 -2.79 -7.31 -14.90
C TRP A 201 -3.73 -8.17 -14.07
N LEU A 202 -3.94 -7.82 -12.80
CA LEU A 202 -4.88 -8.50 -11.91
C LEU A 202 -6.31 -8.50 -12.50
N TYR A 203 -6.75 -7.37 -13.05
CA TYR A 203 -8.04 -7.26 -13.73
C TYR A 203 -8.12 -8.15 -14.98
N ILE A 204 -7.08 -8.15 -15.82
CA ILE A 204 -7.02 -8.98 -17.03
C ILE A 204 -7.09 -10.47 -16.68
N VAL A 205 -6.34 -10.93 -15.69
CA VAL A 205 -6.33 -12.35 -15.29
C VAL A 205 -7.61 -12.78 -14.58
N SER A 206 -8.29 -11.85 -13.89
CA SER A 206 -9.58 -12.14 -13.26
C SER A 206 -10.77 -12.25 -14.22
N LYS A 207 -10.58 -11.83 -15.47
CA LYS A 207 -11.58 -11.96 -16.54
C LYS A 207 -11.45 -13.30 -17.23
#